data_AF-A0AAX7TVB9-F1
#
_entry.id   AF-A0AAX7TVB9-F1
#
_cell.length_a   1.000
_cell.length_b   1.000
_cell.length_c   1.000
_cell.angle_alpha   90.00
_cell.angle_beta   90.00
_cell.angle_gamma   90.00
#
_symmetry.space_group_name_H-M   'P 1'
#
loop_
_entity.id
_entity.type
_entity.pdbx_description
1 polymer ?
#
loop_
_entity_poly.entity_id
_entity_poly.type
_entity_poly.pdbx_seq_one_letter_code
_entity_poly.pdbx_strand_id
1 'polypeptide(L)'
;MKVIVLFVFVLGALSAAGEDFIAKVGDKVTLKCGVSSYTRSLRWHHGTDLLHSVDQRGFPRKGTAELAQRSLVRQTNLEISSVRETDAGRFTCSADGTRHEHSLSVLSVSVSVHPSAVLKLNDEATLQCEVKGQPQGCEVKWQSPNTDSPTDSSTVQLKPVTSSHNGAWQCIVTCGSNKLSQSLTITVKEPPTTTKSPPKLNGKSEKPCGTNCGNDDASPRLLGLAWWVWVAIGVGCLVAILLMVCVIVLCVRVKRRKKRFLKMKGQQRPRHKKYCQCDHPTAAAKPKQGRRREKPSALPLHPA
;
A
#
# COMPACT_ATOMS: atom_id res chain seq x y z
N MET A 1 34.06 -12.65 -20.81
CA MET A 1 33.76 -12.61 -19.35
C MET A 1 33.78 -11.17 -18.80
N LYS A 2 33.01 -10.24 -19.38
CA LYS A 2 32.94 -8.83 -18.94
C LYS A 2 31.51 -8.28 -18.78
N VAL A 3 30.50 -9.04 -19.22
CA VAL A 3 29.08 -8.61 -19.22
C VAL A 3 28.34 -9.04 -17.93
N ILE A 4 28.86 -10.04 -17.20
CA ILE A 4 28.20 -10.60 -16.01
C ILE A 4 28.40 -9.71 -14.77
N VAL A 5 29.42 -8.84 -14.75
CA VAL A 5 29.71 -7.96 -13.59
C VAL A 5 28.74 -6.77 -13.53
N LEU A 6 28.16 -6.35 -14.65
CA LEU A 6 27.21 -5.22 -14.68
C LEU A 6 25.81 -5.60 -14.19
N PHE A 7 25.40 -6.86 -14.31
CA PHE A 7 24.08 -7.33 -13.83
C PHE A 7 23.99 -7.51 -12.31
N VAL A 8 25.13 -7.55 -11.60
CA VAL A 8 25.16 -7.71 -10.14
C VAL A 8 25.00 -6.37 -9.40
N PHE A 9 25.24 -5.23 -10.07
CA PHE A 9 25.16 -3.90 -9.46
C PHE A 9 23.78 -3.23 -9.50
N VAL A 10 22.79 -3.80 -10.20
CA VAL A 10 21.45 -3.19 -10.33
C VAL A 10 20.45 -3.69 -9.26
N LEU A 11 20.80 -4.71 -8.48
CA LEU A 11 19.94 -5.22 -7.37
C LEU A 11 20.22 -4.53 -6.02
N GLY A 12 20.77 -3.32 -6.06
CA GLY A 12 21.29 -2.61 -4.90
C GLY A 12 20.52 -1.36 -4.50
N ALA A 13 19.23 -1.23 -4.81
CA ALA A 13 18.38 -0.18 -4.27
C ALA A 13 16.88 -0.52 -4.39
N LEU A 14 16.42 -1.59 -3.75
CA LEU A 14 15.09 -1.49 -3.13
C LEU A 14 15.31 -0.66 -1.86
N SER A 15 15.35 0.66 -2.02
CA SER A 15 14.98 1.54 -0.92
C SER A 15 13.66 1.01 -0.39
N ALA A 16 13.62 0.71 0.91
CA ALA A 16 12.39 0.41 1.61
C ALA A 16 11.51 1.65 1.50
N ALA A 17 10.74 1.74 0.41
CA ALA A 17 9.66 2.69 0.29
C ALA A 17 8.75 2.41 1.49
N GLY A 18 8.57 3.43 2.34
CA GLY A 18 7.56 3.38 3.39
C GLY A 18 6.23 2.96 2.76
N GLU A 19 5.39 2.28 3.54
CA GLU A 19 4.05 1.93 3.07
C GLU A 19 3.26 3.24 2.91
N ASP A 20 2.85 3.53 1.66
CA ASP A 20 2.02 4.70 1.35
C ASP A 20 0.55 4.34 1.57
N PHE A 21 -0.03 4.92 2.61
CA PHE A 21 -1.45 4.78 2.92
C PHE A 21 -2.25 5.82 2.15
N ILE A 22 -3.42 5.41 1.65
CA ILE A 22 -4.30 6.27 0.87
C ILE A 22 -5.67 6.23 1.52
N ALA A 23 -6.25 7.40 1.78
CA ALA A 23 -7.57 7.55 2.38
C ALA A 23 -8.36 8.65 1.68
N LYS A 24 -9.68 8.54 1.67
CA LYS A 24 -10.57 9.62 1.26
C LYS A 24 -10.92 10.51 2.45
N VAL A 25 -11.20 11.79 2.22
CA VAL A 25 -11.72 12.69 3.25
C VAL A 25 -12.99 12.09 3.89
N GLY A 26 -13.04 12.10 5.22
CA GLY A 26 -14.14 11.54 6.02
C GLY A 26 -13.98 10.05 6.36
N ASP A 27 -13.11 9.31 5.68
CA ASP A 27 -12.92 7.88 5.92
C ASP A 27 -12.21 7.61 7.27
N LYS A 28 -12.22 6.34 7.67
CA LYS A 28 -11.38 5.80 8.74
C LYS A 28 -10.19 5.06 8.10
N VAL A 29 -8.97 5.41 8.51
CA VAL A 29 -7.74 4.74 8.03
C VAL A 29 -6.98 4.10 9.20
N THR A 30 -6.28 3.00 8.92
CA THR A 30 -5.42 2.32 9.91
C THR A 30 -4.00 2.23 9.40
N LEU A 31 -3.09 2.99 10.01
CA LEU A 31 -1.67 2.96 9.70
C LEU A 31 -1.02 1.80 10.48
N LYS A 32 -0.49 0.83 9.75
CA LYS A 32 0.21 -0.31 10.35
C LYS A 32 1.60 0.13 10.80
N CYS A 33 1.96 -0.14 12.06
CA CYS A 33 3.28 0.28 12.54
C CYS A 33 4.43 -0.44 11.82
N GLY A 34 4.24 -1.70 11.43
CA GLY A 34 5.30 -2.59 10.93
C GLY A 34 5.94 -3.45 12.03
N VAL A 35 5.64 -3.17 13.30
CA VAL A 35 6.04 -3.98 14.47
C VAL A 35 4.84 -4.76 14.99
N SER A 36 5.02 -6.06 15.26
CA SER A 36 3.95 -6.94 15.75
C SER A 36 3.63 -6.76 17.23
N SER A 37 4.63 -6.41 18.05
CA SER A 37 4.49 -6.25 19.50
C SER A 37 5.61 -5.38 20.06
N TYR A 38 5.36 -4.73 21.19
CA TYR A 38 6.36 -3.99 21.96
C TYR A 38 6.27 -4.36 23.44
N THR A 39 7.30 -4.04 24.20
CA THR A 39 7.45 -4.38 25.62
C THR A 39 7.68 -3.15 26.49
N ARG A 40 8.36 -2.12 25.97
CA ARG A 40 8.79 -0.95 26.75
C ARG A 40 8.04 0.31 26.38
N SER A 41 7.95 0.61 25.09
CA SER A 41 7.33 1.85 24.65
C SER A 41 6.82 1.77 23.23
N LEU A 42 5.65 2.33 22.99
CA LEU A 42 5.10 2.60 21.66
C LEU A 42 4.80 4.09 21.55
N ARG A 43 5.25 4.73 20.47
CA ARG A 43 4.95 6.14 20.19
C ARG A 43 4.56 6.33 18.73
N TRP A 44 3.53 7.12 18.51
CA TRP A 44 3.10 7.58 17.18
C TRP A 44 3.22 9.10 17.09
N HIS A 45 3.82 9.57 16.00
CA HIS A 45 3.94 10.98 15.67
C HIS A 45 3.38 11.25 14.27
N HIS A 46 2.86 12.46 14.05
CA HIS A 46 2.58 13.04 12.73
C HIS A 46 3.45 14.27 12.58
N GLY A 47 4.39 14.24 11.63
CA GLY A 47 5.47 15.23 11.57
C GLY A 47 6.26 15.28 12.89
N THR A 48 6.14 16.40 13.62
CA THR A 48 6.75 16.61 14.95
C THR A 48 5.79 16.37 16.10
N ASP A 49 4.49 16.29 15.82
CA ASP A 49 3.46 16.24 16.85
C ASP A 49 3.32 14.83 17.39
N LEU A 50 3.40 14.70 18.72
CA LEU A 50 3.08 13.45 19.39
C LEU A 50 1.58 13.20 19.30
N LEU A 51 1.17 12.03 18.79
CA LEU A 51 -0.23 11.62 18.79
C LEU A 51 -0.54 10.73 19.99
N HIS A 52 0.23 9.66 20.17
CA HIS A 52 0.04 8.69 21.25
C HIS A 52 1.37 8.17 21.76
N SER A 53 1.45 7.92 23.06
CA SER A 53 2.58 7.29 23.73
C SER A 53 2.09 6.29 24.77
N VAL A 54 2.56 5.05 24.70
CA VAL A 54 2.29 4.01 25.70
C VAL A 54 3.63 3.59 26.30
N ASP A 55 3.81 3.82 27.60
CA ASP A 55 4.96 3.38 28.37
C ASP A 55 4.74 1.99 29.02
N GLN A 56 5.77 1.43 29.65
CA GLN A 56 5.76 0.11 30.31
C GLN A 56 4.58 -0.11 31.28
N ARG A 57 4.04 0.97 31.83
CA ARG A 57 2.89 0.94 32.75
C ARG A 57 1.56 0.69 32.05
N GLY A 58 1.53 0.64 30.72
CA GLY A 58 0.34 0.35 29.92
C GLY A 58 -0.67 1.50 29.82
N PHE A 59 -0.43 2.63 30.49
CA PHE A 59 -1.30 3.81 30.40
C PHE A 59 -1.05 4.57 29.10
N PRO A 60 -2.04 4.63 28.18
CA PRO A 60 -1.90 5.41 26.97
C PRO A 60 -1.97 6.90 27.29
N ARG A 61 -0.98 7.64 26.82
CA ARG A 61 -0.94 9.11 26.84
C ARG A 61 -1.25 9.62 25.45
N LYS A 62 -2.07 10.66 25.39
CA LYS A 62 -2.52 11.29 24.16
C LYS A 62 -1.86 12.65 24.02
N GLY A 63 -1.46 13.02 22.82
CA GLY A 63 -0.95 14.35 22.52
C GLY A 63 -2.05 15.41 22.50
N THR A 64 -1.63 16.66 22.37
CA THR A 64 -2.51 17.84 22.33
C THR A 64 -3.02 18.18 20.93
N ALA A 65 -2.37 17.66 19.88
CA ALA A 65 -2.76 17.91 18.50
C ALA A 65 -4.21 17.45 18.23
N GLU A 66 -4.92 18.17 17.36
CA GLU A 66 -6.32 17.85 17.03
C GLU A 66 -6.45 16.44 16.42
N LEU A 67 -5.49 16.05 15.58
CA LEU A 67 -5.42 14.70 15.01
C LEU A 67 -5.25 13.62 16.09
N ALA A 68 -4.57 13.92 17.20
CA ALA A 68 -4.49 13.01 18.33
C ALA A 68 -5.91 12.73 18.84
N GLN A 69 -6.77 13.75 18.92
CA GLN A 69 -8.15 13.61 19.42
C GLN A 69 -8.99 12.63 18.62
N ARG A 70 -8.84 12.63 17.30
CA ARG A 70 -9.55 11.76 16.35
C ARG A 70 -8.84 10.43 16.07
N SER A 71 -7.76 10.12 16.78
CA SER A 71 -7.01 8.87 16.59
C SER A 71 -6.95 8.00 17.83
N LEU A 72 -6.75 6.71 17.61
CA LEU A 72 -6.68 5.67 18.63
C LEU A 72 -5.59 4.66 18.28
N VAL A 73 -4.81 4.24 19.26
CA VAL A 73 -3.87 3.12 19.08
C VAL A 73 -4.56 1.80 19.38
N ARG A 74 -4.53 0.87 18.42
CA ARG A 74 -4.94 -0.53 18.60
C ARG A 74 -3.76 -1.45 18.41
N GLN A 75 -3.37 -2.15 19.48
CA GLN A 75 -2.13 -2.94 19.54
C GLN A 75 -0.92 -2.05 19.26
N THR A 76 -0.37 -2.12 18.04
CA THR A 76 0.73 -1.27 17.55
C THR A 76 0.28 -0.26 16.50
N ASN A 77 -0.93 -0.41 15.95
CA ASN A 77 -1.40 0.36 14.80
C ASN A 77 -2.13 1.63 15.23
N LEU A 78 -2.07 2.66 14.39
CA LEU A 78 -2.80 3.90 14.60
C LEU A 78 -4.06 3.92 13.73
N GLU A 79 -5.22 4.00 14.35
CA GLU A 79 -6.49 4.25 13.67
C GLU A 79 -6.79 5.75 13.72
N ILE A 80 -7.13 6.35 12.58
CA ILE A 80 -7.55 7.74 12.46
C ILE A 80 -8.99 7.73 11.93
N SER A 81 -9.90 8.40 12.64
CA SER A 81 -11.29 8.54 12.25
C SER A 81 -11.54 9.90 11.60
N SER A 82 -12.45 9.93 10.61
CA SER A 82 -12.86 11.15 9.92
C SER A 82 -11.65 11.93 9.39
N VAL A 83 -10.88 11.28 8.52
CA VAL A 83 -9.64 11.84 7.94
C VAL A 83 -9.91 13.18 7.25
N ARG A 84 -9.00 14.13 7.41
CA ARG A 84 -9.03 15.46 6.77
C ARG A 84 -7.85 15.64 5.84
N GLU A 85 -7.95 16.57 4.90
CA GLU A 85 -6.86 16.91 3.97
C GLU A 85 -5.56 17.29 4.72
N THR A 86 -5.69 17.98 5.86
CA THR A 86 -4.58 18.37 6.73
C THR A 86 -3.90 17.22 7.46
N ASP A 87 -4.53 16.05 7.52
CA ASP A 87 -3.96 14.86 8.17
C ASP A 87 -2.92 14.17 7.26
N ALA A 88 -2.80 14.59 6.00
CA ALA A 88 -1.82 14.06 5.05
C ALA A 88 -0.38 14.29 5.52
N GLY A 89 0.54 13.48 5.01
CA GLY A 89 1.97 13.61 5.24
C GLY A 89 2.57 12.47 6.06
N ARG A 90 3.70 12.76 6.72
CA ARG A 90 4.57 11.75 7.33
C ARG A 90 4.12 11.37 8.73
N PHE A 91 3.98 10.07 8.96
CA PHE A 91 3.75 9.46 10.25
C PHE A 91 4.95 8.62 10.67
N THR A 92 5.24 8.60 11.96
CA THR A 92 6.34 7.80 12.50
C THR A 92 5.86 6.95 13.66
N CYS A 93 5.96 5.64 13.51
CA CYS A 93 5.83 4.69 14.61
C CYS A 93 7.20 4.43 15.24
N SER A 94 7.30 4.46 16.57
CA SER A 94 8.49 4.09 17.32
C SER A 94 8.13 3.08 18.41
N ALA A 95 8.56 1.83 18.24
CA ALA A 95 8.30 0.72 19.16
C ALA A 95 9.64 0.15 19.67
N ASP A 96 9.88 0.20 20.98
CA ASP A 96 11.11 -0.29 21.63
C ASP A 96 12.43 0.16 20.96
N GLY A 97 12.44 1.38 20.42
CA GLY A 97 13.59 1.96 19.70
C GLY A 97 13.64 1.65 18.20
N THR A 98 12.79 0.74 17.71
CA THR A 98 12.61 0.49 16.27
C THR A 98 11.67 1.55 15.70
N ARG A 99 12.07 2.19 14.59
CA ARG A 99 11.32 3.27 13.96
C ARG A 99 10.87 2.85 12.56
N HIS A 100 9.60 3.12 12.25
CA HIS A 100 9.03 2.97 10.91
C HIS A 100 8.35 4.27 10.51
N GLU A 101 8.64 4.71 9.29
CA GLU A 101 8.04 5.88 8.68
C GLU A 101 7.03 5.46 7.63
N HIS A 102 5.91 6.18 7.62
CA HIS A 102 4.75 5.94 6.78
C HIS A 102 4.29 7.27 6.19
N SER A 103 3.70 7.25 5.02
CA SER A 103 3.10 8.44 4.40
C SER A 103 1.61 8.22 4.25
N LEU A 104 0.80 9.20 4.62
CA LEU A 104 -0.63 9.21 4.36
C LEU A 104 -0.95 10.24 3.27
N SER A 105 -1.54 9.77 2.18
CA SER A 105 -2.15 10.62 1.16
C SER A 105 -3.65 10.69 1.38
N VAL A 106 -4.21 11.89 1.43
CA VAL A 106 -5.63 12.12 1.63
C VAL A 106 -6.23 12.71 0.36
N LEU A 107 -7.21 12.02 -0.21
CA LEU A 107 -7.87 12.41 -1.44
C LEU A 107 -9.26 13.00 -1.16
N SER A 108 -9.55 14.12 -1.79
CA SER A 108 -10.87 14.73 -1.82
C SER A 108 -11.48 14.49 -3.19
N VAL A 109 -12.53 13.68 -3.26
CA VAL A 109 -13.16 13.27 -4.53
C VAL A 109 -14.52 13.93 -4.62
N SER A 110 -14.72 14.72 -5.66
CA SER A 110 -15.99 15.39 -5.95
C SER A 110 -16.48 15.05 -7.34
N VAL A 111 -17.79 14.90 -7.48
CA VAL A 111 -18.45 14.49 -8.74
C VAL A 111 -19.55 15.48 -9.06
N SER A 112 -19.68 15.84 -10.34
CA SER A 112 -20.70 16.78 -10.79
C SER A 112 -21.23 16.41 -12.18
N VAL A 113 -22.44 16.88 -12.49
CA VAL A 113 -23.05 16.81 -13.83
C VAL A 113 -23.44 18.22 -14.25
N HIS A 114 -23.10 18.60 -15.47
CA HIS A 114 -23.59 19.83 -16.11
C HIS A 114 -24.47 19.47 -17.31
N PRO A 115 -25.65 20.12 -17.50
CA PRO A 115 -26.20 21.22 -16.70
C PRO A 115 -26.88 20.78 -15.40
N SER A 116 -27.42 19.55 -15.33
CA SER A 116 -28.01 19.00 -14.11
C SER A 116 -28.02 17.47 -14.12
N ALA A 117 -28.24 16.85 -12.95
CA ALA A 117 -28.36 15.39 -12.82
C ALA A 117 -29.70 14.83 -13.35
N VAL A 118 -30.66 15.71 -13.68
CA VAL A 118 -31.95 15.34 -14.27
C VAL A 118 -31.94 15.74 -15.74
N LEU A 119 -31.89 14.74 -16.61
CA LEU A 119 -31.72 14.90 -18.06
C LEU A 119 -32.96 14.39 -18.80
N LYS A 120 -33.14 14.83 -20.04
CA LYS A 120 -34.14 14.29 -20.97
C LYS A 120 -33.43 13.50 -22.07
N LEU A 121 -34.20 12.68 -22.78
CA LEU A 121 -33.69 12.00 -23.97
C LEU A 121 -33.18 13.02 -25.00
N ASN A 122 -32.03 12.73 -25.60
CA ASN A 122 -31.31 13.57 -26.56
C ASN A 122 -30.70 14.87 -26.02
N ASP A 123 -30.72 15.09 -24.69
CA ASP A 123 -29.93 16.16 -24.08
C ASP A 123 -28.41 15.92 -24.28
N GLU A 124 -27.63 16.95 -24.00
CA GLU A 124 -26.17 16.88 -23.85
C GLU A 124 -25.82 17.15 -22.39
N ALA A 125 -25.00 16.28 -21.81
CA ALA A 125 -24.53 16.44 -20.45
C ALA A 125 -23.06 16.05 -20.31
N THR A 126 -22.37 16.66 -19.35
CA THR A 126 -20.97 16.32 -19.04
C THR A 126 -20.86 15.95 -17.58
N LEU A 127 -20.30 14.77 -17.31
CA LEU A 127 -19.92 14.31 -15.98
C LEU A 127 -18.47 14.66 -15.74
N GLN A 128 -18.16 15.21 -14.57
CA GLN A 128 -16.81 15.54 -14.16
C GLN A 128 -16.50 14.94 -12.80
N CYS A 129 -15.32 14.31 -12.69
CA CYS A 129 -14.76 13.88 -11.42
C CYS A 129 -13.48 14.66 -11.12
N GLU A 130 -13.53 15.49 -10.09
CA GLU A 130 -12.38 16.27 -9.62
C GLU A 130 -11.80 15.63 -8.37
N VAL A 131 -10.50 15.37 -8.40
CA VAL A 131 -9.75 14.73 -7.31
C VAL A 131 -8.64 15.66 -6.84
N LYS A 132 -8.68 16.07 -5.57
CA LYS A 132 -7.62 16.86 -4.92
C LYS A 132 -6.76 15.98 -4.03
N GLY A 133 -5.49 16.34 -3.87
CA GLY A 133 -4.53 15.57 -3.06
C GLY A 133 -4.10 14.25 -3.70
N GLN A 134 -4.29 14.10 -5.02
CA GLN A 134 -3.97 12.88 -5.78
C GLN A 134 -2.44 12.66 -5.90
N PRO A 135 -1.90 11.54 -5.39
CA PRO A 135 -0.52 11.15 -5.63
C PRO A 135 -0.20 10.92 -7.11
N GLN A 136 1.07 11.03 -7.49
CA GLN A 136 1.52 10.69 -8.84
C GLN A 136 1.25 9.20 -9.15
N GLY A 137 0.75 8.92 -10.35
CA GLY A 137 0.44 7.56 -10.79
C GLY A 137 -0.93 7.02 -10.41
N CYS A 138 -1.81 7.83 -9.80
CA CYS A 138 -3.21 7.48 -9.66
C CYS A 138 -3.99 7.71 -10.97
N GLU A 139 -4.91 6.81 -11.29
CA GLU A 139 -5.82 6.89 -12.44
C GLU A 139 -7.24 7.19 -11.99
N VAL A 140 -7.98 7.98 -12.77
CA VAL A 140 -9.39 8.31 -12.52
C VAL A 140 -10.22 7.80 -13.69
N LYS A 141 -11.24 6.99 -13.40
CA LYS A 141 -12.13 6.40 -14.41
C LYS A 141 -13.60 6.54 -14.00
N TRP A 142 -14.47 6.68 -14.97
CA TRP A 142 -15.92 6.61 -14.75
C TRP A 142 -16.45 5.22 -15.04
N GLN A 143 -17.34 4.73 -14.20
CA GLN A 143 -18.12 3.53 -14.43
C GLN A 143 -19.59 3.92 -14.62
N SER A 144 -20.16 3.47 -15.73
CA SER A 144 -21.57 3.67 -16.06
C SER A 144 -22.45 2.68 -15.27
N PRO A 145 -23.74 2.96 -15.08
CA PRO A 145 -24.63 2.08 -14.34
C PRO A 145 -24.89 0.73 -15.03
N ASN A 146 -24.71 0.67 -16.35
CA ASN A 146 -25.09 -0.47 -17.19
C ASN A 146 -23.90 -1.18 -17.84
N THR A 147 -22.67 -0.83 -17.46
CA THR A 147 -21.46 -1.42 -18.04
C THR A 147 -20.40 -1.61 -16.96
N ASP A 148 -19.86 -2.82 -16.88
CA ASP A 148 -18.78 -3.13 -15.94
C ASP A 148 -17.42 -2.56 -16.39
N SER A 149 -17.27 -2.19 -17.67
CA SER A 149 -16.06 -1.58 -18.20
C SER A 149 -16.00 -0.09 -17.89
N PRO A 150 -14.98 0.39 -17.15
CA PRO A 150 -14.77 1.81 -16.91
C PRO A 150 -14.41 2.54 -18.21
N THR A 151 -14.91 3.76 -18.38
CA THR A 151 -14.44 4.68 -19.42
C THR A 151 -13.17 5.37 -18.94
N ASP A 152 -12.11 5.32 -19.75
CA ASP A 152 -10.79 5.87 -19.46
C ASP A 152 -10.79 7.40 -19.59
N SER A 153 -11.45 8.10 -18.67
CA SER A 153 -11.38 9.56 -18.55
C SER A 153 -11.95 10.03 -17.21
N SER A 154 -11.44 11.14 -16.68
CA SER A 154 -12.03 11.88 -15.55
C SER A 154 -13.31 12.63 -15.93
N THR A 155 -13.56 12.79 -17.23
CA THR A 155 -14.71 13.49 -17.80
C THR A 155 -15.42 12.61 -18.82
N VAL A 156 -16.74 12.51 -18.73
CA VAL A 156 -17.58 11.76 -19.67
C VAL A 156 -18.60 12.71 -20.30
N GLN A 157 -18.66 12.74 -21.63
CA GLN A 157 -19.68 13.46 -22.37
C GLN A 157 -20.80 12.51 -22.78
N LEU A 158 -22.04 12.85 -22.42
CA LEU A 158 -23.26 12.17 -22.84
C LEU A 158 -23.88 12.97 -23.98
N LYS A 159 -23.66 12.53 -25.22
CA LYS A 159 -24.19 13.18 -26.42
C LYS A 159 -24.47 12.14 -27.51
N PRO A 160 -25.73 11.71 -27.72
CA PRO A 160 -26.94 12.09 -26.99
C PRO A 160 -27.14 11.35 -25.66
N VAL A 161 -27.93 11.92 -24.76
CA VAL A 161 -28.44 11.21 -23.57
C VAL A 161 -29.49 10.17 -23.97
N THR A 162 -29.30 8.92 -23.54
CA THR A 162 -30.23 7.79 -23.74
C THR A 162 -30.74 7.26 -22.40
N SER A 163 -31.77 6.41 -22.43
CA SER A 163 -32.30 5.75 -21.22
C SER A 163 -31.26 4.88 -20.51
N SER A 164 -30.26 4.36 -21.22
CA SER A 164 -29.15 3.58 -20.66
C SER A 164 -28.17 4.41 -19.82
N HIS A 165 -28.27 5.73 -19.79
CA HIS A 165 -27.47 6.57 -18.88
C HIS A 165 -28.15 6.78 -17.52
N ASN A 166 -29.40 6.36 -17.36
CA ASN A 166 -30.13 6.46 -16.10
C ASN A 166 -29.54 5.49 -15.06
N GLY A 167 -29.24 6.01 -13.87
CA GLY A 167 -28.77 5.21 -12.74
C GLY A 167 -27.57 5.81 -12.01
N ALA A 168 -26.93 4.98 -11.19
CA ALA A 168 -25.78 5.35 -10.38
C ALA A 168 -24.48 5.21 -11.17
N TRP A 169 -23.84 6.34 -11.46
CA TRP A 169 -22.49 6.44 -11.98
C TRP A 169 -21.48 6.44 -10.84
N GLN A 170 -20.30 5.87 -11.07
CA GLN A 170 -19.23 5.85 -10.09
C GLN A 170 -17.95 6.41 -10.69
N CYS A 171 -17.38 7.43 -10.04
CA CYS A 171 -16.00 7.80 -10.29
C CYS A 171 -15.10 6.91 -9.43
N ILE A 172 -14.15 6.21 -10.06
CA ILE A 172 -13.22 5.29 -9.42
C ILE A 172 -11.82 5.87 -9.56
N VAL A 173 -11.15 6.09 -8.43
CA VAL A 173 -9.76 6.51 -8.34
C VAL A 173 -8.92 5.31 -7.94
N THR A 174 -7.97 4.91 -8.80
CA THR A 174 -7.07 3.78 -8.55
C THR A 174 -5.66 4.30 -8.33
N CYS A 175 -5.07 3.99 -7.18
CA CYS A 175 -3.72 4.38 -6.81
C CYS A 175 -2.92 3.14 -6.42
N GLY A 176 -2.15 2.58 -7.34
CA GLY A 176 -1.49 1.29 -7.16
C GLY A 176 -2.50 0.18 -6.89
N SER A 177 -2.47 -0.42 -5.70
CA SER A 177 -3.44 -1.44 -5.26
C SER A 177 -4.70 -0.86 -4.61
N ASN A 178 -4.72 0.43 -4.26
CA ASN A 178 -5.84 1.06 -3.58
C ASN A 178 -6.88 1.55 -4.59
N LYS A 179 -8.16 1.35 -4.29
CA LYS A 179 -9.29 1.84 -5.09
C LYS A 179 -10.26 2.60 -4.20
N LEU A 180 -10.60 3.83 -4.59
CA LEU A 180 -11.58 4.68 -3.94
C LEU A 180 -12.70 4.99 -4.93
N SER A 181 -13.93 5.15 -4.46
CA SER A 181 -15.05 5.52 -5.32
C SER A 181 -15.94 6.64 -4.74
N GLN A 182 -16.61 7.34 -5.65
CA GLN A 182 -17.64 8.34 -5.35
C GLN A 182 -18.79 8.17 -6.34
N SER A 183 -20.02 8.05 -5.82
CA SER A 183 -21.21 7.83 -6.63
C SER A 183 -21.95 9.13 -6.96
N LEU A 184 -22.65 9.11 -8.09
CA LEU A 184 -23.49 10.18 -8.62
C LEU A 184 -24.69 9.56 -9.34
N THR A 185 -25.91 9.97 -9.04
CA THR A 185 -27.10 9.39 -9.68
C THR A 185 -27.63 10.31 -10.76
N ILE A 186 -27.84 9.79 -11.96
CA ILE A 186 -28.46 10.48 -13.09
C ILE A 186 -29.88 9.95 -13.28
N THR A 187 -30.83 10.86 -13.47
CA THR A 187 -32.23 10.53 -13.79
C THR A 187 -32.55 11.00 -15.19
N VAL A 188 -32.96 10.09 -16.07
CA VAL A 188 -33.39 10.42 -17.44
C VAL A 188 -34.91 10.39 -17.51
N LYS A 189 -35.54 11.52 -17.86
CA LYS A 189 -36.98 11.64 -18.05
C LYS A 189 -37.36 11.29 -19.48
N GLU A 190 -38.35 10.41 -19.63
CA GLU A 190 -39.02 10.20 -20.90
C GLU A 190 -39.98 11.37 -21.21
N PRO A 191 -40.07 11.82 -22.46
CA PRO A 191 -41.10 12.77 -22.87
C PRO A 191 -42.48 12.12 -22.67
N PRO A 192 -43.53 12.90 -22.33
CA PRO A 192 -44.88 12.37 -22.22
C PRO A 192 -45.29 11.76 -23.56
N THR A 193 -45.56 10.46 -23.58
CA THR A 193 -46.14 9.79 -24.72
C THR A 193 -47.54 10.36 -24.94
N THR A 194 -47.70 11.16 -25.99
CA THR A 194 -49.03 11.57 -26.47
C THR A 194 -49.76 10.29 -26.87
N THR A 195 -50.62 9.78 -25.99
CA THR A 195 -51.53 8.67 -26.25
C THR A 195 -52.42 9.06 -27.43
N LYS A 196 -52.02 8.67 -28.65
CA LYS A 196 -52.97 8.61 -29.76
C LYS A 196 -53.98 7.51 -29.41
N SER A 197 -55.23 7.94 -29.23
CA SER A 197 -56.42 7.11 -29.04
C SER A 197 -56.46 5.89 -29.98
N PRO A 198 -56.95 4.72 -29.56
CA PRO A 198 -57.02 3.54 -30.41
C PRO A 198 -58.18 3.65 -31.43
N PRO A 199 -57.99 3.28 -32.71
CA PRO A 199 -59.11 3.01 -33.61
C PRO A 199 -59.67 1.60 -33.35
N LYS A 200 -61.00 1.51 -33.31
CA LYS A 200 -61.79 0.28 -33.15
C LYS A 200 -61.53 -0.77 -34.24
N LEU A 201 -61.54 -2.02 -33.76
CA LEU A 201 -61.91 -3.31 -34.36
C LEU A 201 -62.57 -3.30 -35.75
N ASN A 202 -62.10 -4.19 -36.65
CA ASN A 202 -62.94 -5.18 -37.37
C ASN A 202 -62.10 -6.06 -38.33
N GLY A 203 -62.40 -7.37 -38.38
CA GLY A 203 -62.15 -8.19 -39.58
C GLY A 203 -61.41 -9.54 -39.44
N LYS A 204 -62.08 -10.53 -38.84
CA LYS A 204 -62.16 -11.97 -39.20
C LYS A 204 -61.23 -12.53 -40.32
N SER A 205 -60.47 -13.62 -40.05
CA SER A 205 -60.61 -14.93 -40.72
C SER A 205 -59.66 -16.05 -40.19
N GLU A 206 -60.27 -17.18 -39.83
CA GLU A 206 -59.95 -18.60 -40.09
C GLU A 206 -58.50 -19.19 -40.08
N LYS A 207 -58.36 -20.31 -39.33
CA LYS A 207 -57.33 -21.38 -39.36
C LYS A 207 -57.54 -22.32 -40.58
N PRO A 208 -56.72 -23.37 -40.90
CA PRO A 208 -55.35 -23.77 -40.46
C PRO A 208 -54.38 -24.30 -41.58
N CYS A 209 -53.09 -24.44 -41.21
CA CYS A 209 -52.04 -25.44 -41.60
C CYS A 209 -51.71 -25.81 -43.08
N GLY A 210 -50.40 -25.84 -43.41
CA GLY A 210 -49.88 -26.51 -44.62
C GLY A 210 -48.39 -26.27 -44.95
N THR A 211 -47.50 -27.04 -44.31
CA THR A 211 -46.36 -27.82 -44.85
C THR A 211 -45.45 -27.31 -46.00
N ASN A 212 -44.13 -27.39 -45.70
CA ASN A 212 -42.93 -27.68 -46.52
C ASN A 212 -42.18 -26.61 -47.36
N CYS A 213 -40.97 -26.31 -46.83
CA CYS A 213 -39.62 -26.39 -47.40
C CYS A 213 -39.31 -25.89 -48.83
N GLY A 214 -38.30 -25.01 -48.90
CA GLY A 214 -37.38 -24.82 -50.02
C GLY A 214 -36.04 -24.29 -49.50
N ASN A 215 -35.00 -25.10 -49.62
CA ASN A 215 -33.60 -24.79 -49.31
C ASN A 215 -33.01 -23.80 -50.33
N ASP A 216 -31.89 -23.18 -49.94
CA ASP A 216 -30.68 -22.80 -50.72
C ASP A 216 -30.06 -21.57 -50.00
N ASP A 217 -28.78 -21.45 -49.65
CA ASP A 217 -27.62 -22.32 -49.76
C ASP A 217 -26.50 -21.68 -48.87
N ALA A 218 -25.33 -22.32 -48.78
CA ALA A 218 -24.07 -21.88 -48.15
C ALA A 218 -23.76 -22.42 -46.74
N SER A 219 -23.17 -23.62 -46.72
CA SER A 219 -22.24 -24.07 -45.67
C SER A 219 -20.86 -23.35 -45.84
N PRO A 220 -19.98 -23.28 -44.80
CA PRO A 220 -19.16 -24.45 -44.52
C PRO A 220 -18.93 -24.74 -43.03
N ARG A 221 -19.16 -26.01 -42.71
CA ARG A 221 -18.41 -26.88 -41.79
C ARG A 221 -17.06 -26.33 -41.29
N LEU A 222 -16.93 -26.07 -39.97
CA LEU A 222 -15.62 -26.08 -39.27
C LEU A 222 -15.72 -26.15 -37.72
N LEU A 223 -16.77 -26.74 -37.14
CA LEU A 223 -16.92 -26.85 -35.67
C LEU A 223 -16.43 -28.19 -35.07
N GLY A 224 -15.67 -28.99 -35.83
CA GLY A 224 -15.17 -30.29 -35.39
C GLY A 224 -13.77 -30.33 -34.78
N LEU A 225 -13.02 -29.22 -34.78
CA LEU A 225 -11.58 -29.22 -34.44
C LEU A 225 -11.21 -28.45 -33.17
N ALA A 226 -12.16 -27.86 -32.44
CA ALA A 226 -11.83 -26.90 -31.38
C ALA A 226 -11.84 -27.46 -29.96
N TRP A 227 -12.26 -28.70 -29.68
CA TRP A 227 -12.33 -29.18 -28.29
C TRP A 227 -10.96 -29.59 -27.72
N TRP A 228 -10.12 -30.24 -28.53
CA TRP A 228 -8.78 -30.68 -28.11
C TRP A 228 -7.82 -29.52 -27.80
N VAL A 229 -8.03 -28.35 -28.41
CA VAL A 229 -7.22 -27.14 -28.13
C VAL A 229 -7.46 -26.65 -26.70
N TRP A 230 -8.70 -26.68 -26.21
CA TRP A 230 -9.00 -26.33 -24.81
C TRP A 230 -8.44 -27.35 -23.82
N VAL A 231 -8.37 -28.64 -24.18
CA VAL A 231 -7.74 -29.67 -23.36
C VAL A 231 -6.23 -29.45 -23.27
N ALA A 232 -5.57 -29.13 -24.38
CA ALA A 232 -4.13 -28.83 -24.39
C ALA A 232 -3.79 -27.56 -23.59
N ILE A 233 -4.62 -26.52 -23.67
CA ILE A 233 -4.48 -25.27 -22.88
C ILE A 233 -4.70 -25.55 -21.39
N GLY A 234 -5.72 -26.34 -21.04
CA GLY A 234 -5.99 -26.72 -19.66
C GLY A 234 -4.85 -27.50 -19.01
N VAL A 235 -4.29 -28.50 -19.71
CA VAL A 235 -3.14 -29.28 -19.24
C VAL A 235 -1.89 -28.41 -19.16
N GLY A 236 -1.66 -27.51 -20.12
CA GLY A 236 -0.56 -26.55 -20.10
C GLY A 236 -0.63 -25.59 -18.91
N CYS A 237 -1.80 -25.03 -18.63
CA CYS A 237 -2.02 -24.18 -17.45
C CYS A 237 -1.82 -24.95 -16.15
N LEU A 238 -2.29 -26.20 -16.06
CA LEU A 238 -2.09 -27.03 -14.87
C LEU A 238 -0.60 -27.31 -14.61
N VAL A 239 0.16 -27.65 -15.65
CA VAL A 239 1.61 -27.87 -15.54
C VAL A 239 2.34 -26.58 -15.15
N ALA A 240 1.97 -25.43 -15.74
CA ALA A 240 2.56 -24.14 -15.40
C ALA A 240 2.29 -23.75 -13.93
N ILE A 241 1.07 -23.97 -13.44
CA ILE A 241 0.70 -23.73 -12.04
C ILE A 241 1.52 -24.65 -11.11
N LEU A 242 1.65 -25.93 -11.43
CA LEU A 242 2.45 -26.87 -10.64
C LEU A 242 3.94 -26.47 -10.60
N LEU A 243 4.51 -26.01 -11.72
CA LEU A 243 5.88 -25.49 -11.76
C LEU A 243 6.03 -24.22 -10.91
N MET A 244 5.09 -23.29 -10.99
CA MET A 244 5.09 -22.08 -10.16
C MET A 244 5.01 -22.40 -8.67
N VAL A 245 4.15 -23.34 -8.28
CA VAL A 245 4.05 -23.81 -6.88
C VAL A 245 5.35 -24.48 -6.44
N CYS A 246 5.96 -25.32 -7.27
CA CYS A 246 7.25 -25.94 -6.99
C CYS A 246 8.36 -24.90 -6.78
N VAL A 247 8.45 -23.87 -7.63
CA VAL A 247 9.42 -22.77 -7.48
C VAL A 247 9.16 -22.01 -6.18
N ILE A 248 7.91 -21.68 -5.85
CA ILE A 248 7.57 -21.01 -4.59
C ILE A 248 8.01 -21.86 -3.39
N VAL A 249 7.73 -23.17 -3.40
CA VAL A 249 8.15 -24.09 -2.33
C VAL A 249 9.67 -24.15 -2.20
N LEU A 250 10.41 -24.23 -3.33
CA LEU A 250 11.88 -24.20 -3.33
C LEU A 250 12.42 -22.87 -2.81
N CYS A 251 11.88 -21.73 -3.24
CA CYS A 251 12.25 -20.41 -2.74
C CYS A 251 11.99 -20.29 -1.23
N VAL A 252 10.85 -20.78 -0.74
CA VAL A 252 10.53 -20.79 0.69
C VAL A 252 11.47 -21.72 1.45
N ARG A 253 11.79 -22.91 0.93
CA ARG A 253 12.75 -23.85 1.54
C ARG A 253 14.16 -23.24 1.60
N VAL A 254 14.61 -22.60 0.53
CA VAL A 254 15.91 -21.90 0.48
C VAL A 254 15.92 -20.71 1.45
N LYS A 255 14.86 -19.89 1.49
CA LYS A 255 14.72 -18.80 2.47
C LYS A 255 14.74 -19.32 3.91
N ARG A 256 14.02 -20.42 4.20
CA ARG A 256 14.02 -21.07 5.52
C ARG A 256 15.41 -21.61 5.88
N ARG A 257 16.12 -22.25 4.93
CA ARG A 257 17.48 -22.76 5.11
C ARG A 257 18.48 -21.62 5.36
N LYS A 258 18.38 -20.53 4.60
CA LYS A 258 19.20 -19.30 4.79
C LYS A 258 18.94 -18.66 6.15
N LYS A 259 17.68 -18.60 6.61
CA LYS A 259 17.34 -18.11 7.96
C LYS A 259 17.91 -19.00 9.07
N ARG A 260 17.91 -20.33 8.89
CA ARG A 260 18.58 -21.28 9.81
C ARG A 260 20.10 -21.11 9.82
N PHE A 261 20.73 -20.94 8.66
CA PHE A 261 22.17 -20.71 8.54
C PHE A 261 22.61 -19.36 9.15
N LEU A 262 21.82 -18.29 8.95
CA LEU A 262 22.05 -16.99 9.60
C LEU A 262 21.88 -17.06 11.12
N LYS A 263 20.93 -17.87 11.62
CA LYS A 263 20.82 -18.14 13.08
C LYS A 263 22.04 -18.88 13.62
N MET A 264 22.61 -19.84 12.89
CA MET A 264 23.84 -20.53 13.31
C MET A 264 25.06 -19.58 13.32
N LYS A 265 25.20 -18.70 12.32
CA LYS A 265 26.27 -17.69 12.29
C LYS A 265 26.11 -16.57 13.34
N GLY A 266 24.89 -16.28 13.78
CA GLY A 266 24.63 -15.33 14.88
C GLY A 266 25.05 -15.84 16.26
N GLN A 267 25.31 -17.15 16.41
CA GLN A 267 25.69 -17.78 17.67
C GLN A 267 27.21 -17.94 17.84
N GLN A 268 28.00 -17.71 16.78
CA GLN A 268 29.47 -17.61 16.84
C GLN A 268 29.90 -16.15 16.61
N ARG A 269 29.71 -15.30 17.63
CA ARG A 269 30.61 -14.15 17.83
C ARG A 269 31.69 -14.54 18.84
N PRO A 270 32.96 -14.14 18.64
CA PRO A 270 34.04 -14.51 19.53
C PRO A 270 33.76 -13.97 20.94
N ARG A 271 33.82 -14.85 21.95
CA ARG A 271 33.87 -14.43 23.35
C ARG A 271 35.02 -13.43 23.49
N HIS A 272 34.69 -12.23 23.96
CA HIS A 272 35.65 -11.23 24.40
C HIS A 272 36.59 -11.91 25.40
N LYS A 273 37.86 -12.16 25.02
CA LYS A 273 38.88 -12.59 25.97
C LYS A 273 39.06 -11.43 26.94
N LYS A 274 38.67 -11.61 28.20
CA LYS A 274 39.15 -10.78 29.30
C LYS A 274 40.64 -11.07 29.44
N TYR A 275 41.48 -10.17 28.96
CA TYR A 275 42.86 -10.12 29.45
C TYR A 275 42.82 -9.45 30.82
N CYS A 276 43.37 -10.12 31.83
CA CYS A 276 43.71 -9.47 33.09
C CYS A 276 44.88 -8.53 32.80
N GLN A 277 44.69 -7.22 32.97
CA GLN A 277 45.81 -6.31 33.16
C GLN A 277 46.34 -6.55 34.57
N CYS A 278 47.53 -7.12 34.68
CA CYS A 278 48.29 -7.09 35.92
C CYS A 278 48.90 -5.69 36.05
N ASP A 279 48.30 -4.84 36.86
CA ASP A 279 48.96 -3.64 37.37
C ASP A 279 50.06 -4.11 38.35
N HIS A 280 51.30 -4.14 37.86
CA HIS A 280 52.46 -4.27 38.73
C HIS A 280 52.73 -2.89 39.32
N PRO A 281 52.65 -2.68 40.65
CA PRO A 281 53.09 -1.42 41.22
C PRO A 281 54.58 -1.25 40.91
N THR A 282 54.92 -0.08 40.35
CA THR A 282 56.29 0.35 40.15
C THR A 282 57.00 0.29 41.50
N ALA A 283 58.09 -0.48 41.55
CA ALA A 283 58.89 -0.66 42.75
C ALA A 283 59.23 0.68 43.39
N ALA A 284 58.85 0.85 44.65
CA ALA A 284 59.25 1.97 45.49
C ALA A 284 60.78 2.10 45.48
N ALA A 285 61.26 3.34 45.38
CA ALA A 285 62.68 3.65 45.47
C ALA A 285 63.30 3.02 46.73
N LYS A 286 64.38 2.27 46.56
CA LYS A 286 65.15 1.66 47.67
C LYS A 286 65.64 2.74 48.65
N PRO A 287 65.61 2.49 49.96
CA PRO A 287 66.22 3.37 50.94
C PRO A 287 67.75 3.35 50.76
N LYS A 288 68.37 4.53 50.78
CA LYS A 288 69.83 4.68 50.83
C LYS A 288 70.33 4.19 52.18
N GLN A 289 70.97 3.03 52.20
CA GLN A 289 71.76 2.58 53.34
C GLN A 289 73.04 1.92 52.82
N GLY A 290 74.20 2.47 53.17
CA GLY A 290 75.47 1.85 52.80
C GLY A 290 76.67 2.78 52.69
N ARG A 291 76.97 3.51 53.77
CA ARG A 291 78.31 3.67 54.37
C ARG A 291 79.50 3.35 53.43
N ARG A 292 80.07 4.38 52.79
CA ARG A 292 81.46 4.32 52.28
C ARG A 292 82.33 5.21 53.16
N ARG A 293 83.22 4.56 53.93
CA ARG A 293 84.33 5.19 54.65
C ARG A 293 85.18 5.96 53.65
N GLU A 294 85.33 7.27 53.86
CA GLU A 294 86.51 8.01 53.41
C GLU A 294 87.23 8.62 54.62
N LYS A 295 88.53 8.74 54.44
CA LYS A 295 89.62 8.85 55.42
C LYS A 295 89.76 10.30 55.93
N PRO A 296 90.17 10.54 57.18
CA PRO A 296 90.21 11.89 57.75
C PRO A 296 91.37 12.71 57.17
N SER A 297 91.07 13.97 56.81
CA SER A 297 92.07 15.03 56.60
C SER A 297 91.80 16.16 57.60
N ALA A 298 92.90 16.68 58.15
CA ALA A 298 92.96 17.48 59.36
C ALA A 298 92.33 18.89 59.27
N LEU A 299 91.90 19.36 60.43
CA LEU A 299 91.48 20.73 60.76
C LEU A 299 92.61 21.75 60.55
N PRO A 300 92.24 22.98 60.15
CA PRO A 300 92.72 24.15 60.88
C PRO A 300 91.58 24.94 61.52
N LEU A 301 91.86 25.47 62.72
CA LEU A 301 91.03 26.34 63.53
C LEU A 301 90.69 27.68 62.84
N HIS A 302 89.44 28.13 63.01
CA HIS A 302 88.98 29.52 62.90
C HIS A 302 89.55 30.38 64.06
N PRO A 303 89.20 31.68 64.20
CA PRO A 303 89.30 32.82 63.28
C PRO A 303 90.04 34.02 63.94
N ALA A 304 90.58 34.94 63.13
CA ALA A 304 90.78 36.36 63.46
C ALA A 304 91.02 37.14 62.16
#